data_AF-A0A3B8VQC2-F1
#
_entry.id   AF-A0A3B8VQC2-F1
#
_cell.length_a   1.000
_cell.length_b   1.000
_cell.length_c   1.000
_cell.angle_alpha   90.00
_cell.angle_beta   90.00
_cell.angle_gamma   90.00
#
_symmetry.space_group_name_H-M   'P 1'
#
loop_
_entity.id
_entity.type
_entity.pdbx_description
1 polymer ?
#
loop_
_entity_poly.entity_id
_entity_poly.type
_entity_poly.pdbx_seq_one_letter_code
_entity_poly.pdbx_strand_id
1 'polypeptide(L)'
;NAELGPGPDNIVSLRGLNYSWEGGGNWMGIDYVQIGPFEDTPPALPPEFLQSVVSNGQLTLSWTGSGNLEWAPEVTGPWTAVAPIPTSPYSENFSVADRRFYRLRKP
;
A
#
# COMPACT_ATOMS: atom_id res chain seq x y z
N ASN A 1 29.39 20.71 5.63
CA ASN A 1 28.60 20.19 6.77
C ASN A 1 27.55 19.25 6.22
N ALA A 2 27.52 18.01 6.69
CA ALA A 2 26.36 17.14 6.47
C ALA A 2 25.27 17.60 7.44
N GLU A 3 24.07 17.85 6.93
CA GLU A 3 22.94 18.30 7.72
C GLU A 3 21.97 17.12 7.91
N LEU A 4 21.58 16.86 9.16
CA LEU A 4 20.64 15.79 9.52
C LEU A 4 19.22 16.29 9.24
N GLY A 5 18.58 15.75 8.20
CA GLY A 5 17.16 15.95 7.94
C GLY A 5 16.31 14.95 8.73
N PRO A 6 15.03 15.26 9.03
CA PRO A 6 14.11 14.33 9.68
C PRO A 6 13.68 13.23 8.70
N GLY A 7 14.57 12.26 8.50
CA GLY A 7 14.30 11.00 7.83
C GLY A 7 14.94 9.87 8.65
N PRO A 8 14.53 8.61 8.46
CA PRO A 8 15.20 7.49 9.11
C PRO A 8 16.70 7.53 8.79
N ASP A 9 17.55 7.47 9.83
CA ASP A 9 18.99 7.51 9.67
C ASP A 9 19.46 6.28 8.89
N ASN A 10 20.15 6.49 7.77
CA ASN A 10 20.85 5.42 7.05
C ASN A 10 22.18 5.13 7.75
N ILE A 11 22.14 4.41 8.88
CA ILE A 11 23.33 4.00 9.62
C ILE A 11 23.99 2.81 8.91
N VAL A 12 25.17 3.04 8.35
CA VAL A 12 26.02 1.98 7.77
C VAL A 12 27.08 1.57 8.79
N SER A 13 27.00 0.35 9.32
CA SER A 13 28.02 -0.22 10.21
C SER A 13 28.94 -1.14 9.43
N LEU A 14 30.18 -0.70 9.20
CA LEU A 14 31.19 -1.46 8.46
C LEU A 14 32.18 -2.10 9.45
N ARG A 15 32.25 -3.43 9.48
CA ARG A 15 33.30 -4.18 10.19
C ARG A 15 34.24 -4.80 9.17
N GLY A 16 35.49 -4.33 9.11
CA GLY A 16 36.51 -4.84 8.19
C GLY A 16 37.60 -5.66 8.89
N LEU A 17 38.29 -6.51 8.13
CA LEU A 17 39.61 -7.02 8.49
C LEU A 17 40.66 -6.05 7.92
N ASN A 18 41.62 -5.64 8.75
CA ASN A 18 42.64 -4.68 8.36
C ASN A 18 43.66 -5.34 7.41
N TYR A 19 43.70 -4.91 6.15
CA TYR A 19 44.78 -5.24 5.22
C TYR A 19 45.78 -4.09 5.16
N SER A 20 46.95 -4.28 5.77
CA SER A 20 48.07 -3.34 5.73
C SER A 20 49.11 -3.86 4.73
N TRP A 21 49.39 -3.11 3.67
CA TRP A 21 50.54 -3.33 2.80
C TRP A 21 51.53 -2.16 2.92
N GLU A 22 52.81 -2.45 2.73
CA GLU A 22 53.93 -1.50 2.87
C GLU A 22 53.91 -0.46 1.74
N GLY A 23 53.00 0.51 1.83
CA GLY A 23 52.88 1.54 0.79
C GLY A 23 51.72 2.52 0.94
N GLY A 24 50.66 2.18 1.69
CA GLY A 24 49.66 3.20 2.02
C GLY A 24 48.25 2.70 2.34
N GLY A 25 47.89 2.87 3.61
CA GLY A 25 46.52 2.91 4.15
C GLY A 25 45.85 1.55 4.31
N ASN A 26 44.99 1.37 5.33
CA ASN A 26 44.10 0.21 5.33
C ASN A 26 42.79 0.46 4.62
N TRP A 27 42.57 -0.38 3.62
CA TRP A 27 41.48 -0.31 2.69
C TRP A 27 40.40 -1.29 3.12
N MET A 28 39.16 -0.82 3.19
CA MET A 28 37.98 -1.67 3.33
C MET A 28 37.28 -1.70 1.98
N GLY A 29 37.18 -2.88 1.37
CA GLY A 29 36.37 -3.09 0.17
C GLY A 29 34.89 -3.07 0.54
N ILE A 30 34.10 -2.33 -0.24
CA ILE A 30 32.65 -2.31 -0.14
C ILE A 30 32.11 -2.83 -1.47
N ASP A 31 31.60 -4.06 -1.49
CA ASP A 31 31.18 -4.72 -2.73
C ASP A 31 29.85 -4.18 -3.26
N TYR A 32 28.91 -3.86 -2.36
CA TYR A 32 27.64 -3.26 -2.75
C TYR A 32 27.01 -2.47 -1.58
N VAL A 33 26.47 -1.29 -1.89
CA VAL A 33 25.65 -0.49 -0.96
C VAL A 33 24.30 -0.25 -1.63
N GLN A 34 23.23 -0.70 -1.01
CA GLN A 34 21.87 -0.35 -1.42
C GLN A 34 21.34 0.74 -0.49
N ILE A 35 20.94 1.87 -1.07
CA ILE A 35 20.29 2.97 -0.34
C ILE A 35 18.85 3.06 -0.85
N GLY A 36 17.91 2.69 0.01
CA GLY A 36 16.48 2.67 -0.26
C GLY A 36 15.76 1.88 0.83
N PRO A 37 14.43 2.08 1.02
CA PRO A 37 13.68 1.28 1.97
C PRO A 37 13.77 -0.19 1.58
N PHE A 38 14.31 -1.01 2.48
CA PHE A 38 14.21 -2.46 2.37
C PHE A 38 12.78 -2.83 2.77
N GLU A 39 11.85 -2.67 1.83
CA GLU A 39 10.50 -3.20 2.02
C GLU A 39 10.59 -4.71 1.87
N ASP A 40 10.77 -5.42 2.99
CA ASP A 40 10.70 -6.90 3.08
C ASP A 40 9.29 -7.43 2.76
N THR A 41 8.34 -6.52 2.54
CA THR A 41 6.96 -6.84 2.15
C THR A 41 6.79 -6.64 0.65
N PRO A 42 6.29 -7.65 -0.08
CA PRO A 42 5.86 -7.48 -1.46
C PRO A 42 4.90 -6.29 -1.57
N PRO A 43 4.97 -5.48 -2.64
CA PRO A 43 4.04 -4.37 -2.82
C PRO A 43 2.61 -4.88 -2.65
N ALA A 44 1.83 -4.23 -1.77
CA ALA A 44 0.44 -4.60 -1.57
C ALA A 44 -0.30 -4.50 -2.92
N LEU A 45 -0.90 -5.60 -3.36
CA LEU A 45 -1.68 -5.63 -4.59
C LEU A 45 -2.81 -4.60 -4.50
N PRO A 46 -3.15 -3.91 -5.61
CA PRO A 46 -4.30 -3.02 -5.61
C PRO A 46 -5.56 -3.80 -5.20
N PRO A 47 -6.48 -3.15 -4.46
CA PRO A 47 -7.73 -3.80 -4.09
C PRO A 47 -8.58 -4.04 -5.35
N GLU A 48 -9.06 -5.26 -5.51
CA GLU A 48 -9.87 -5.67 -6.66
C GLU A 48 -11.20 -6.24 -6.18
N PHE A 49 -12.29 -5.89 -6.87
CA PHE A 49 -13.59 -6.51 -6.61
C PHE A 49 -13.58 -7.98 -7.05
N LEU A 50 -14.10 -8.82 -6.17
CA LEU A 50 -14.52 -10.17 -6.50
C LEU A 50 -15.93 -10.12 -7.11
N GLN A 51 -16.44 -11.27 -7.55
CA GLN A 51 -17.79 -11.37 -8.09
C GLN A 51 -18.83 -10.86 -7.07
N SER A 52 -19.56 -9.80 -7.42
CA SER A 52 -20.67 -9.30 -6.64
C SER A 52 -21.86 -10.26 -6.71
N VAL A 53 -22.57 -10.42 -5.59
CA VAL A 53 -23.74 -11.30 -5.52
C VAL A 53 -24.96 -10.46 -5.17
N VAL A 54 -26.07 -10.66 -5.89
CA VAL A 54 -27.38 -10.12 -5.50
C VAL A 54 -28.28 -11.28 -5.11
N SER A 55 -28.76 -11.29 -3.87
CA SER A 55 -29.64 -12.33 -3.36
C SER A 55 -30.60 -11.75 -2.31
N ASN A 56 -31.87 -12.16 -2.36
CA ASN A 56 -32.91 -11.72 -1.41
C ASN A 56 -33.00 -10.18 -1.24
N GLY A 57 -32.77 -9.42 -2.32
CA GLY A 57 -32.80 -7.95 -2.28
C GLY A 57 -31.58 -7.31 -1.61
N GLN A 58 -30.50 -8.07 -1.39
CA GLN A 58 -29.24 -7.57 -0.86
C GLN A 58 -28.13 -7.70 -1.91
N LEU A 59 -27.33 -6.64 -2.07
CA LEU A 59 -26.08 -6.65 -2.84
C LEU A 59 -24.93 -6.93 -1.87
N THR A 60 -24.13 -7.94 -2.18
CA THR A 60 -22.88 -8.25 -1.48
C THR A 60 -21.69 -7.95 -2.37
N LEU A 61 -20.82 -7.07 -1.89
CA LEU A 61 -19.56 -6.66 -2.51
C LEU A 61 -18.40 -7.23 -1.70
N SER A 62 -17.54 -8.00 -2.36
CA SER A 62 -16.32 -8.54 -1.79
C SER A 62 -15.13 -8.01 -2.57
N TRP A 63 -14.01 -7.76 -1.89
CA TRP A 63 -12.76 -7.32 -2.51
C TRP A 63 -11.53 -7.85 -1.80
N THR A 64 -10.40 -7.80 -2.49
CA THR A 64 -9.07 -8.13 -1.99
C THR A 64 -8.36 -6.91 -1.39
N GLY A 65 -7.36 -7.15 -0.55
CA GLY A 65 -6.48 -6.10 -0.02
C GLY A 65 -7.18 -5.08 0.91
N SER A 66 -6.49 -3.98 1.17
CA SER A 66 -7.01 -2.83 1.90
C SER A 66 -7.53 -1.77 0.93
N GLY A 67 -8.79 -1.35 1.11
CA GLY A 67 -9.41 -0.34 0.27
C GLY A 67 -10.66 0.23 0.93
N ASN A 68 -10.88 1.52 0.73
CA ASN A 68 -12.06 2.23 1.21
C ASN A 68 -13.14 2.15 0.12
N LEU A 69 -14.30 1.61 0.48
CA LEU A 69 -15.44 1.54 -0.42
C LEU A 69 -16.10 2.92 -0.53
N GLU A 70 -16.30 3.38 -1.75
CA GLU A 70 -17.03 4.61 -2.08
C GLU A 70 -18.17 4.29 -3.04
N TRP A 71 -19.25 5.07 -2.96
CA TRP A 71 -20.40 4.97 -3.86
C TRP A 71 -20.74 6.32 -4.50
N ALA A 72 -21.38 6.28 -5.66
CA ALA A 72 -21.88 7.46 -6.36
C ALA A 72 -23.20 7.18 -7.07
N PRO A 73 -24.08 8.19 -7.26
CA PRO A 73 -25.29 8.06 -8.06
C PRO A 73 -25.01 8.02 -9.57
N GLU A 74 -23.89 8.61 -10.01
CA GLU A 74 -23.42 8.62 -11.39
C GLU A 74 -21.96 8.15 -11.45
N VAL A 75 -21.54 7.57 -12.57
CA VAL A 75 -20.16 7.12 -12.78
C VAL A 75 -19.14 8.27 -12.65
N THR A 76 -19.58 9.48 -12.95
CA THR A 76 -18.81 10.73 -12.84
C THR A 76 -18.76 11.30 -11.42
N GLY A 77 -19.53 10.74 -10.48
CA GLY A 77 -19.64 11.22 -9.10
C GLY A 77 -20.89 12.08 -8.85
N PRO A 78 -20.98 12.76 -7.70
CA PRO A 78 -19.99 12.82 -6.63
C PRO A 78 -19.80 11.47 -5.92
N TRP A 79 -18.55 11.14 -5.59
CA TRP A 79 -18.20 9.91 -4.88
C TRP A 79 -18.19 10.15 -3.37
N THR A 80 -18.87 9.29 -2.62
CA THR A 80 -19.04 9.37 -1.16
C THR A 80 -18.50 8.10 -0.50
N ALA A 81 -17.67 8.26 0.52
CA ALA A 81 -17.18 7.11 1.30
C ALA A 81 -18.33 6.45 2.07
N VAL A 82 -18.37 5.12 2.05
CA VAL A 82 -19.28 4.33 2.88
C VAL A 82 -18.84 4.46 4.34
N ALA A 83 -19.77 4.84 5.22
CA ALA A 83 -19.53 5.04 6.65
C ALA A 83 -20.50 4.17 7.49
N PRO A 84 -20.00 3.47 8.53
CA PRO A 84 -18.59 3.34 8.91
C PRO A 84 -17.76 2.64 7.83
N ILE A 85 -16.42 2.79 7.87
CA ILE A 85 -15.52 2.16 6.88
C ILE A 85 -15.79 0.65 6.89
N PRO A 86 -16.30 0.08 5.78
CA PRO A 86 -16.70 -1.31 5.76
C PRO A 86 -15.50 -2.23 5.61
N THR A 87 -15.64 -3.46 6.11
CA THR A 87 -14.74 -4.58 5.83
C THR A 87 -15.32 -5.46 4.72
N SER A 88 -14.46 -6.09 3.90
CA SER A 88 -14.88 -7.11 2.93
C SER A 88 -15.28 -8.41 3.66
N PRO A 89 -16.45 -9.02 3.37
CA PRO A 89 -17.49 -8.56 2.45
C PRO A 89 -18.43 -7.51 3.05
N TYR A 90 -18.90 -6.59 2.21
CA TYR A 90 -19.91 -5.58 2.55
C TYR A 90 -21.26 -5.92 1.92
N SER A 91 -22.34 -5.75 2.68
CA SER A 91 -23.71 -6.02 2.24
C SER A 91 -24.60 -4.80 2.46
N GLU A 92 -25.42 -4.48 1.45
CA GLU A 92 -26.45 -3.44 1.54
C GLU A 92 -27.73 -3.83 0.79
N ASN A 93 -28.84 -3.17 1.13
CA ASN A 93 -30.09 -3.36 0.41
C ASN A 93 -29.95 -2.90 -1.04
N PHE A 94 -30.31 -3.78 -1.97
CA PHE A 94 -30.28 -3.51 -3.39
C PHE A 94 -31.64 -3.00 -3.87
N SER A 95 -31.66 -1.78 -4.40
CA SER A 95 -32.82 -1.18 -5.04
C SER A 95 -32.48 -0.88 -6.50
N VAL A 96 -33.24 -1.45 -7.44
CA VAL A 96 -33.07 -1.15 -8.88
C VAL A 96 -33.50 0.28 -9.23
N ALA A 97 -34.31 0.92 -8.39
CA ALA A 97 -34.70 2.32 -8.55
C ALA A 97 -33.55 3.28 -8.18
N ASP A 98 -32.69 2.86 -7.25
CA ASP A 98 -31.56 3.66 -6.76
C ASP A 98 -30.25 3.14 -7.37
N ARG A 99 -30.01 3.46 -8.64
CA ARG A 99 -28.76 3.10 -9.31
C ARG A 99 -27.57 3.69 -8.55
N ARG A 100 -26.65 2.81 -8.13
CA ARG A 100 -25.38 3.18 -7.49
C ARG A 100 -24.19 2.56 -8.22
N PHE A 101 -23.11 3.32 -8.27
CA PHE A 101 -21.80 2.89 -8.74
C PHE A 101 -20.88 2.75 -7.53
N TYR A 102 -19.98 1.76 -7.56
CA TYR A 102 -19.03 1.49 -6.48
C TYR A 102 -17.61 1.53 -6.99
N ARG A 103 -16.67 2.00 -6.15
CA ARG A 103 -15.24 1.92 -6.40
C ARG A 103 -14.48 1.67 -5.10
N LEU A 104 -13.28 1.11 -5.24
CA LEU A 104 -12.32 0.98 -4.14
C LEU A 104 -11.27 2.06 -4.28
N ARG A 105 -11.08 2.85 -3.22
CA ARG A 105 -9.99 3.81 -3.13
C ARG A 105 -8.88 3.22 -2.28
N LYS A 106 -7.64 3.26 -2.76
CA LYS A 106 -6.47 2.90 -1.94
C LYS A 106 -6.41 3.86 -0.73
N PRO A 107 -6.11 3.35 0.48
CA PRO A 107 -5.95 4.18 1.66
C PRO A 107 -4.85 5.25 1.48
#